data_AF-A0A6G0ZQ67-F1
#
_entry.id   AF-A0A6G0ZQ67-F1
#
_cell.length_a   1.000
_cell.length_b   1.000
_cell.length_c   1.000
_cell.angle_alpha   90.00
_cell.angle_beta   90.00
_cell.angle_gamma   90.00
#
_symmetry.space_group_name_H-M   'P 1'
#
loop_
_entity.id
_entity.type
_entity.pdbx_description
1 polymer ?
#
loop_
_entity_poly.entity_id
_entity_poly.type
_entity_poly.pdbx_seq_one_letter_code
_entity_poly.pdbx_strand_id
1 'polypeptide(L)'
;MCYSGNLLRNNKNYEEAILSYRSAINFRPTLALAYLSLGDCLAATNRYTEAETVLKKCLCLDGSKVKDIRSHVAAKKSCMLRLGRMFATIGKHQEAVKVFKSGIKTDESSSQYPL
;
A
#
# COMPACT_ATOMS: atom_id res chain seq x y z
N MET A 1 -32.64 -3.58 -10.29
CA MET A 1 -31.67 -2.55 -10.69
C MET A 1 -31.34 -1.62 -9.50
N CYS A 2 -30.64 -2.10 -8.47
CA CYS A 2 -30.26 -1.25 -7.31
C CYS A 2 -28.76 -1.32 -6.95
N TYR A 3 -27.91 -1.94 -7.76
CA TYR A 3 -26.48 -2.01 -7.47
C TYR A 3 -25.74 -0.67 -7.69
N SER A 4 -26.29 0.23 -8.51
CA SER A 4 -25.65 1.51 -8.84
C SER A 4 -25.63 2.49 -7.66
N GLY A 5 -26.64 2.48 -6.79
CA GLY A 5 -26.72 3.41 -5.66
C GLY A 5 -25.67 3.16 -4.57
N ASN A 6 -25.40 1.90 -4.24
CA ASN A 6 -24.37 1.54 -3.26
C ASN A 6 -22.95 1.73 -3.82
N LEU A 7 -22.73 1.43 -5.11
CA LEU A 7 -21.42 1.63 -5.74
C LEU A 7 -21.04 3.11 -5.77
N LEU A 8 -21.99 3.99 -6.09
CA LEU A 8 -21.77 5.45 -6.13
C LEU A 8 -21.48 6.02 -4.74
N ARG A 9 -22.22 5.58 -3.71
CA ARG A 9 -21.98 6.01 -2.32
C ARG A 9 -20.59 5.60 -1.83
N ASN A 10 -20.17 4.37 -2.12
CA ASN A 10 -18.84 3.90 -1.78
C ASN A 10 -17.75 4.69 -2.51
N ASN A 11 -17.90 4.94 -3.82
CA ASN A 11 -16.94 5.72 -4.59
C ASN A 11 -16.78 7.16 -4.06
N LYS A 12 -17.88 7.81 -3.67
CA LYS A 12 -17.83 9.16 -3.09
C LYS A 12 -17.03 9.18 -1.78
N ASN A 13 -17.27 8.18 -0.92
CA ASN A 13 -16.52 8.06 0.34
C ASN A 13 -15.04 7.73 0.11
N TYR A 14 -14.71 6.93 -0.92
CA TYR A 14 -13.30 6.62 -1.22
C TYR A 14 -12.53 7.85 -1.71
N GLU A 15 -13.13 8.71 -2.53
CA GLU A 15 -12.48 9.96 -2.97
C GLU A 15 -12.26 10.95 -1.82
N GLU A 16 -13.22 11.11 -0.90
CA GLU A 16 -13.02 11.90 0.32
C GLU A 16 -11.93 11.32 1.23
N ALA A 17 -11.89 9.98 1.38
CA ALA A 17 -10.85 9.29 2.14
C ALA A 17 -9.46 9.50 1.51
N ILE A 18 -9.35 9.43 0.19
CA ILE A 18 -8.11 9.69 -0.56
C ILE A 18 -7.57 11.08 -0.22
N LEU A 19 -8.43 12.11 -0.21
CA LEU A 19 -8.04 13.48 0.14
C LEU A 19 -7.57 13.57 1.60
N SER A 20 -8.28 12.94 2.53
CA SER A 20 -7.91 12.91 3.94
C SER A 20 -6.54 12.25 4.17
N TYR A 21 -6.29 11.11 3.52
CA TYR A 21 -4.99 10.43 3.60
C TYR A 21 -3.86 11.22 2.93
N ARG A 22 -4.13 11.92 1.83
CA ARG A 22 -3.14 12.82 1.21
C ARG A 22 -2.75 13.96 2.16
N SER A 23 -3.71 14.58 2.84
CA SER A 23 -3.42 15.56 3.88
C SER A 23 -2.61 14.95 5.03
N ALA A 24 -2.99 13.75 5.49
CA ALA A 24 -2.25 13.05 6.55
C ALA A 24 -0.79 12.77 6.16
N ILE A 25 -0.53 12.38 4.90
CA ILE A 25 0.81 12.21 4.36
C ILE A 25 1.57 13.54 4.30
N ASN A 26 0.89 14.65 3.97
CA ASN A 26 1.50 15.97 3.95
C ASN A 26 1.95 16.42 5.36
N PHE A 27 1.15 16.10 6.39
CA PHE A 27 1.50 16.35 7.78
C PHE A 27 2.54 15.37 8.33
N ARG A 28 2.47 14.10 7.95
CA ARG A 28 3.37 13.02 8.41
C ARG A 28 3.82 12.14 7.23
N PRO A 29 4.86 12.55 6.50
CA PRO A 29 5.34 11.81 5.34
C PRO A 29 5.98 10.46 5.70
N THR A 30 6.26 10.22 6.98
CA THR A 30 6.83 8.96 7.48
C THR A 30 5.77 7.92 7.87
N LEU A 31 4.47 8.26 7.74
CA LEU A 31 3.39 7.37 8.14
C LEU A 31 3.08 6.33 7.05
N ALA A 32 3.80 5.22 7.05
CA ALA A 32 3.61 4.12 6.09
C ALA A 32 2.16 3.59 6.03
N LEU A 33 1.45 3.61 7.16
CA LEU A 33 0.04 3.21 7.23
C LEU A 33 -0.88 4.09 6.36
N ALA A 34 -0.61 5.40 6.29
CA ALA A 34 -1.40 6.31 5.46
C ALA A 34 -1.21 6.02 3.96
N TYR A 35 0.01 5.68 3.54
CA TYR A 35 0.26 5.25 2.16
C TYR A 35 -0.43 3.92 1.84
N LEU A 36 -0.48 2.99 2.80
CA LEU A 36 -1.18 1.71 2.63
C LEU A 36 -2.68 1.93 2.44
N SER A 37 -3.32 2.69 3.33
CA SER A 37 -4.75 2.99 3.23
C SER A 37 -5.08 3.77 1.95
N LEU A 38 -4.22 4.72 1.56
CA LEU A 38 -4.38 5.46 0.31
C LEU A 38 -4.30 4.52 -0.90
N GLY A 39 -3.35 3.58 -0.92
CA GLY A 39 -3.23 2.57 -1.98
C GLY A 39 -4.45 1.65 -2.07
N ASP A 40 -5.01 1.22 -0.94
CA ASP A 40 -6.23 0.40 -0.89
C ASP A 40 -7.45 1.18 -1.41
N CYS A 41 -7.62 2.45 -1.02
CA CYS A 41 -8.70 3.30 -1.53
C CYS A 41 -8.57 3.53 -3.05
N LEU A 42 -7.36 3.78 -3.55
CA LEU A 42 -7.10 3.96 -4.98
C LEU A 42 -7.35 2.66 -5.77
N ALA A 43 -6.99 1.50 -5.21
CA ALA A 43 -7.30 0.22 -5.83
C ALA A 43 -8.82 -0.02 -5.88
N ALA A 44 -9.55 0.35 -4.83
CA ALA A 44 -11.01 0.24 -4.78
C ALA A 44 -11.72 1.15 -5.80
N THR A 45 -11.12 2.29 -6.16
CA THR A 45 -11.64 3.20 -7.20
C THR A 45 -11.16 2.85 -8.61
N ASN A 46 -10.53 1.68 -8.82
CA ASN A 46 -9.88 1.27 -10.08
C ASN A 46 -8.72 2.18 -10.54
N ARG A 47 -8.19 3.05 -9.67
CA ARG A 47 -7.05 3.94 -9.95
C ARG A 47 -5.72 3.23 -9.67
N TYR A 48 -5.50 2.16 -10.42
CA TYR A 48 -4.40 1.22 -10.19
C TYR A 48 -3.00 1.82 -10.40
N THR A 49 -2.85 2.73 -11.38
CA THR A 49 -1.58 3.42 -11.67
C THR A 49 -1.13 4.32 -10.51
N GLU A 50 -2.09 5.03 -9.90
CA GLU A 50 -1.83 5.86 -8.72
C GLU A 50 -1.56 4.99 -7.49
N ALA A 51 -2.34 3.92 -7.29
CA ALA A 51 -2.13 2.96 -6.21
C ALA A 51 -0.71 2.39 -6.24
N GLU A 52 -0.22 1.99 -7.43
CA GLU A 52 1.14 1.51 -7.64
C GLU A 52 2.17 2.55 -7.22
N THR A 53 2.00 3.80 -7.64
CA THR A 53 2.94 4.88 -7.31
C THR A 53 2.99 5.15 -5.81
N VAL A 54 1.84 5.15 -5.14
CA VAL A 54 1.72 5.35 -3.69
C VAL A 54 2.34 4.19 -2.91
N LEU A 55 2.08 2.94 -3.32
CA LEU A 55 2.66 1.75 -2.69
C LEU A 55 4.17 1.66 -2.91
N LYS A 56 4.68 2.05 -4.08
CA LYS A 56 6.14 2.16 -4.31
C LYS A 56 6.78 3.23 -3.43
N LYS A 57 6.10 4.38 -3.23
CA LYS A 57 6.56 5.40 -2.27
C LYS A 57 6.61 4.85 -0.85
N CYS A 58 5.61 4.07 -0.41
CA CYS A 58 5.64 3.38 0.89
C CYS A 58 6.89 2.49 1.05
N LEU A 59 7.30 1.77 0.01
CA LEU A 59 8.51 0.92 0.04
C LEU A 59 9.80 1.73 0.06
N CYS A 60 9.78 2.91 -0.53
CA CYS A 60 10.91 3.84 -0.56
C CYS A 60 11.01 4.72 0.71
N LEU A 61 9.98 4.71 1.58
CA LEU A 61 10.05 5.44 2.85
C LEU A 61 11.24 4.97 3.67
N ASP A 62 12.05 5.93 4.10
CA ASP A 62 13.25 5.69 4.86
C ASP A 62 12.88 5.32 6.30
N GLY A 63 13.20 4.10 6.71
CA GLY A 63 12.92 3.60 8.06
C GLY A 63 13.70 4.34 9.14
N SER A 64 14.70 5.12 8.72
CA SER A 64 15.59 5.92 9.55
C SER A 64 14.88 7.02 10.35
N LYS A 65 13.67 7.46 9.94
CA LYS A 65 12.90 8.48 10.66
C LYS A 65 11.85 7.92 11.62
N VAL A 66 11.65 6.61 11.65
CA VAL A 66 10.58 5.98 12.44
C VAL A 66 11.13 5.51 13.78
N LYS A 67 10.46 5.89 14.87
CA LYS A 67 10.84 5.52 16.24
C LYS A 67 10.84 3.99 16.47
N ASP A 68 10.07 3.26 15.67
CA ASP A 68 9.96 1.80 15.66
C ASP A 68 10.33 1.22 14.29
N ILE A 69 11.56 0.70 14.18
CA ILE A 69 12.04 0.00 12.98
C ILE A 69 11.15 -1.22 12.65
N ARG A 70 10.66 -1.95 13.65
CA ARG A 70 9.84 -3.17 13.46
C ARG A 70 8.49 -2.88 12.81
N SER A 71 7.80 -1.83 13.27
CA SER A 71 6.50 -1.43 12.70
C SER A 71 6.66 -0.96 11.26
N HIS A 72 7.78 -0.31 10.94
CA HIS A 72 8.10 0.12 9.60
C HIS A 72 8.40 -1.06 8.64
N VAL A 73 9.15 -2.08 9.08
CA VAL A 73 9.38 -3.29 8.28
C VAL A 73 8.06 -4.03 8.01
N ALA A 74 7.20 -4.16 9.03
CA ALA A 74 5.87 -4.77 8.88
C ALA A 74 4.97 -3.97 7.92
N ALA A 75 5.03 -2.64 7.95
CA ALA A 75 4.29 -1.78 7.02
C ALA A 75 4.80 -1.94 5.58
N LYS A 76 6.12 -2.01 5.36
CA LYS A 76 6.70 -2.28 4.04
C LYS A 76 6.28 -3.65 3.49
N LYS A 77 6.31 -4.70 4.32
CA LYS A 77 5.80 -6.03 3.96
C LYS A 77 4.34 -5.96 3.54
N SER A 78 3.51 -5.24 4.30
CA SER A 78 2.09 -5.04 4.00
C SER A 78 1.90 -4.27 2.68
N CYS A 79 2.69 -3.23 2.41
CA CYS A 79 2.68 -2.50 1.14
C CYS A 79 3.04 -3.41 -0.06
N MET A 80 4.04 -4.30 0.07
CA MET A 80 4.35 -5.29 -0.97
C MET A 80 3.20 -6.27 -1.20
N LEU A 81 2.56 -6.77 -0.14
CA LEU A 81 1.41 -7.66 -0.25
C LEU A 81 0.23 -6.99 -0.97
N ARG A 82 -0.07 -5.73 -0.62
CA ARG A 82 -1.12 -4.95 -1.31
C ARG A 82 -0.78 -4.74 -2.78
N LEU A 83 0.46 -4.39 -3.10
CA LEU A 83 0.92 -4.20 -4.48
C LEU A 83 0.82 -5.51 -5.30
N GLY A 84 1.24 -6.64 -4.72
CA GLY A 84 1.12 -7.95 -5.36
C GLY A 84 -0.33 -8.38 -5.59
N ARG A 85 -1.23 -8.15 -4.62
CA ARG A 85 -2.69 -8.36 -4.79
C ARG A 85 -3.24 -7.46 -5.89
N MET A 86 -2.83 -6.19 -5.91
CA MET A 86 -3.19 -5.23 -6.96
C MET A 86 -2.82 -5.81 -8.34
N PHE A 87 -1.56 -6.18 -8.56
CA PHE A 87 -1.12 -6.73 -9.84
C PHE A 87 -1.83 -8.03 -10.22
N ALA A 88 -2.19 -8.86 -9.25
CA ALA A 88 -3.02 -10.04 -9.50
C ALA A 88 -4.41 -9.65 -10.04
N THR A 89 -5.04 -8.59 -9.51
CA THR A 89 -6.32 -8.07 -10.00
C THR A 89 -6.24 -7.47 -11.41
N ILE A 90 -5.12 -6.79 -11.77
CA ILE A 90 -4.93 -6.27 -13.15
C ILE A 90 -4.62 -7.40 -14.15
N GLY A 91 -4.29 -8.62 -13.69
CA GLY A 91 -3.79 -9.69 -14.55
C GLY A 91 -2.29 -9.58 -14.87
N LYS A 92 -1.56 -8.67 -14.21
CA LYS A 92 -0.11 -8.54 -14.30
C LYS A 92 0.61 -9.56 -13.41
N HIS A 93 0.40 -10.84 -13.70
CA HIS A 93 0.91 -11.93 -12.87
C HIS A 93 2.44 -11.95 -12.76
N GLN A 94 3.16 -11.56 -13.82
CA GLN A 94 4.63 -11.49 -13.81
C GLN A 94 5.16 -10.44 -12.83
N GLU A 95 4.54 -9.26 -12.75
CA GLU A 95 4.95 -8.21 -11.82
C GLU A 95 4.59 -8.58 -10.38
N ALA A 96 3.42 -9.19 -10.16
CA ALA A 96 3.01 -9.69 -8.85
C ALA A 96 4.04 -10.68 -8.27
N VAL A 97 4.46 -11.67 -9.07
CA VAL A 97 5.47 -12.66 -8.65
C VAL A 97 6.80 -12.00 -8.30
N LYS A 98 7.24 -10.98 -9.06
CA LYS A 98 8.47 -10.23 -8.75
C LYS A 98 8.36 -9.53 -7.38
N VAL A 99 7.24 -8.86 -7.12
CA VAL A 99 7.00 -8.13 -5.85
C VAL A 99 6.94 -9.09 -4.66
N PHE A 100 6.26 -10.24 -4.81
CA PHE A 100 6.22 -11.25 -3.75
C PHE A 100 7.61 -11.85 -3.47
N LYS A 101 8.38 -12.15 -4.52
CA LYS A 101 9.77 -12.64 -4.38
C LYS A 101 10.67 -11.63 -3.67
N SER A 102 10.58 -10.34 -4.00
CA SER A 102 11.36 -9.31 -3.28
C SER A 102 10.93 -9.19 -1.82
N GLY A 103 9.64 -9.37 -1.51
CA GLY A 103 9.15 -9.38 -0.14
C GLY A 103 9.71 -10.53 0.69
N ILE A 104 9.70 -11.75 0.16
CA ILE A 104 10.25 -12.94 0.83
C ILE A 104 11.75 -12.78 1.08
N LYS A 105 12.50 -12.30 0.09
CA LYS A 105 13.96 -12.08 0.23
C LYS A 105 14.31 -11.07 1.33
N THR A 106 13.47 -10.04 1.49
CA THR A 106 13.62 -9.03 2.56
C THR A 106 13.27 -9.61 3.93
N ASP A 107 12.26 -10.49 3.99
CA ASP A 107 11.82 -11.19 5.22
C ASP A 107 12.85 -12.22 5.71
N GLU A 108 13.49 -12.93 4.78
CA GLU A 108 14.58 -13.87 5.06
C GLU A 108 15.81 -13.13 5.62
N SER A 109 16.11 -11.94 5.08
CA SER A 109 17.18 -11.07 5.59
C SER A 109 16.87 -10.49 6.99
N SER A 110 15.59 -10.44 7.38
CA SER A 110 15.15 -9.94 8.70
C SER A 110 14.81 -11.06 9.69
N SER A 111 14.80 -12.33 9.27
CA SER A 111 14.82 -13.49 10.16
C SER A 111 16.23 -13.86 10.65
N GLN A 112 17.27 -13.16 10.18
CA GLN A 112 18.65 -13.34 10.63
C GLN A 112 19.03 -12.39 11.78
N TYR A 113 18.16 -12.23 12.78
CA TYR A 113 18.57 -11.71 14.09
C TYR A 113 18.53 -12.88 15.09
N PRO A 114 19.68 -13.49 15.41
CA PRO A 114 19.76 -14.43 16.52
C PRO A 114 19.66 -13.67 17.84
N LEU A 115 18.77 -14.17 18.72
CA LEU A 115 18.70 -14.04 20.20
C LEU A 115 19.12 -12.70 20.83
#